data_AF-A0A401T8A7-F1
#
_entry.id   AF-A0A401T8A7-F1
#
_cell.length_a   1.000
_cell.length_b   1.000
_cell.length_c   1.000
_cell.angle_alpha   90.00
_cell.angle_beta   90.00
_cell.angle_gamma   90.00
#
_symmetry.space_group_name_H-M   'P 1'
#
loop_
_entity.id
_entity.type
_entity.pdbx_description
1 polymer ?
#
loop_
_entity_poly.entity_id
_entity_poly.type
_entity_poly.pdbx_seq_one_letter_code
_entity_poly.pdbx_strand_id
1 'polypeptide(L)' 'MENWRQCANWLIECKVLPPNHRVTWANAQVCDLAWALRDGVLLCQLLNNLRPHSINLKEINLRPQMSQ' A
#
# COMPACT_ATOMS: atom_id res chain seq x y z
N MET A 1 4.87 -11.53 17.29
CA MET A 1 4.96 -10.34 16.40
C MET A 1 3.77 -10.36 15.47
N GLU A 2 3.06 -9.24 15.30
CA GLU A 2 1.97 -9.15 14.32
C GLU A 2 2.57 -9.03 12.91
N ASN A 3 2.35 -10.03 12.05
CA ASN A 3 2.91 -10.06 10.69
C ASN A 3 2.49 -8.84 9.85
N TRP A 4 1.30 -8.28 10.10
CA TRP A 4 0.84 -7.09 9.37
C TRP A 4 1.64 -5.83 9.70
N ARG A 5 2.17 -5.69 10.92
CA ARG A 5 3.03 -4.55 11.29
C ARG A 5 4.38 -4.62 10.58
N GLN A 6 4.94 -5.83 10.49
CA GLN A 6 6.14 -6.07 9.70
C GLN A 6 5.91 -5.77 8.21
N CYS A 7 4.76 -6.21 7.67
CA CYS A 7 4.34 -5.87 6.30
C CYS A 7 4.22 -4.35 6.10
N ALA A 8 3.60 -3.63 7.02
CA ALA A 8 3.47 -2.17 6.95
C ALA A 8 4.83 -1.46 6.93
N ASN A 9 5.78 -1.90 7.76
CA ASN A 9 7.15 -1.38 7.75
C ASN A 9 7.86 -1.67 6.41
N TRP A 10 7.73 -2.90 5.89
CA TRP A 10 8.31 -3.25 4.60
C TRP A 10 7.73 -2.41 3.44
N LEU A 11 6.43 -2.12 3.46
CA LEU A 11 5.81 -1.22 2.46
C LEU A 11 6.36 0.21 2.52
N ILE A 12 6.78 0.69 3.69
CA ILE A 12 7.46 1.98 3.86
C ILE A 12 8.88 1.92 3.28
N GLU A 13 9.63 0.84 3.56
CA GLU A 13 10.95 0.59 2.98
C GLU A 13 10.91 0.52 1.45
N CYS A 14 9.85 -0.09 0.90
CA CYS A 14 9.57 -0.12 -0.53
C CYS A 14 9.08 1.20 -1.11
N LYS A 15 8.99 2.28 -0.32
CA LYS A 15 8.53 3.62 -0.74
C LYS A 15 7.09 3.64 -1.28
N VAL A 16 6.25 2.71 -0.82
CA VAL A 16 4.83 2.63 -1.20
C VAL A 16 3.96 3.42 -0.22
N LEU A 17 4.31 3.37 1.07
CA LEU A 17 3.66 4.13 2.12
C LEU A 17 4.64 5.18 2.70
N PRO A 18 4.14 6.37 3.09
CA PRO A 18 4.98 7.33 3.80
C PRO A 18 5.27 6.85 5.23
N PRO A 19 6.42 7.22 5.83
CA PRO A 19 6.77 6.81 7.20
C PRO A 19 5.74 7.19 8.27
N ASN A 20 5.05 8.32 8.09
CA ASN A 20 4.02 8.82 9.00
C ASN A 20 2.61 8.36 8.64
N HIS A 21 2.46 7.30 7.81
CA HIS A 21 1.15 6.77 7.44
C HIS A 21 0.40 6.22 8.66
N ARG A 22 -0.93 6.37 8.72
CA ARG A 22 -1.77 5.96 9.87
C ARG A 22 -1.56 4.51 10.35
N VAL A 23 -1.12 3.61 9.45
CA VAL A 23 -0.84 2.20 9.76
C VAL A 23 0.35 2.02 10.73
N THR A 24 1.18 3.05 10.91
CA THR A 24 2.31 3.03 11.87
C THR A 24 1.92 3.51 13.25
N TRP A 25 0.70 4.02 13.44
CA TRP A 25 0.25 4.51 14.74
C TRP A 25 0.07 3.36 15.75
N ALA A 26 0.21 3.69 17.03
CA ALA A 26 0.12 2.69 18.10
C ALA A 26 -1.25 1.97 18.12
N ASN A 27 -2.32 2.71 17.85
CA ASN A 27 -3.71 2.24 17.83
C ASN A 27 -4.15 1.66 16.46
N ALA A 28 -3.26 1.61 15.47
CA ALA A 28 -3.60 1.08 14.16
C ALA A 28 -3.96 -0.42 14.24
N GLN A 29 -4.92 -0.82 13.41
CA GLN A 29 -5.38 -2.20 13.28
C GLN A 29 -5.02 -2.76 11.90
N VAL A 30 -5.06 -4.09 11.77
CA VAL A 30 -4.87 -4.76 10.47
C VAL A 30 -5.84 -4.26 9.40
N CYS A 31 -7.04 -3.84 9.81
CA CYS A 31 -8.03 -3.23 8.92
C CYS A 31 -7.50 -1.94 8.27
N ASP A 32 -6.74 -1.09 8.96
CA ASP A 32 -6.20 0.15 8.39
C ASP A 32 -5.24 -0.12 7.23
N LEU A 33 -4.45 -1.20 7.35
CA LEU A 33 -3.58 -1.69 6.28
C LEU A 33 -4.39 -2.27 5.12
N ALA A 34 -5.38 -3.11 5.41
CA ALA A 34 -6.26 -3.67 4.40
C ALA A 34 -6.99 -2.57 3.62
N TRP A 35 -7.47 -1.53 4.31
CA TRP A 35 -8.09 -0.36 3.70
C TRP A 35 -7.12 0.42 2.81
N ALA A 36 -5.86 0.56 3.21
CA ALA A 36 -4.86 1.26 2.40
C ALA A 36 -4.54 0.51 1.10
N LEU A 37 -4.54 -0.82 1.13
CA LEU A 37 -4.25 -1.67 -0.03
C LEU A 37 -5.49 -2.02 -0.87
N ARG A 38 -6.69 -1.67 -0.39
CA ARG A 38 -7.98 -2.14 -0.92
C ARG A 38 -8.18 -1.81 -2.40
N ASP A 39 -7.75 -0.64 -2.83
CA ASP A 39 -7.91 -0.19 -4.21
C ASP A 39 -6.91 -0.82 -5.20
N GLY A 40 -5.92 -1.56 -4.70
CA GLY A 40 -4.89 -2.21 -5.50
C GLY A 40 -3.84 -1.28 -6.11
N VAL A 41 -4.01 0.05 -6.03
CA VAL A 41 -3.08 1.04 -6.62
C VAL A 41 -1.72 0.94 -5.95
N LEU A 42 -1.69 0.85 -4.61
CA LEU A 42 -0.45 0.70 -3.85
C LEU A 42 0.27 -0.62 -4.15
N LEU A 43 -0.46 -1.71 -4.39
CA LEU A 43 0.13 -2.98 -4.79
C LEU A 43 0.77 -2.89 -6.17
N CYS A 44 0.16 -2.14 -7.09
CA CYS A 44 0.73 -1.91 -8.40
C CYS A 44 2.00 -1.04 -8.33
N GLN A 45 1.99 -0.02 -7.49
CA GLN A 45 3.16 0.81 -7.21
C GLN A 45 4.29 0.01 -6.56
N LEU A 46 3.98 -0.88 -5.61
CA LEU A 46 4.95 -1.78 -4.99
C LEU A 46 5.75 -2.56 -6.02
N LEU A 47 5.07 -3.19 -6.97
CA LEU A 47 5.72 -3.99 -8.00
C LEU A 47 6.65 -3.15 -8.87
N ASN A 48 6.24 -1.92 -9.22
CA ASN A 48 7.07 -0.99 -9.98
C ASN A 48 8.27 -0.44 -9.17
N ASN A 49 8.14 -0.31 -7.85
CA ASN A 49 9.23 0.10 -6.98
C ASN A 49 10.28 -1.02 -6.81
N LEU A 50 9.85 -2.28 -6.75
CA LEU A 50 10.74 -3.43 -6.67
C LEU A 50 11.43 -3.72 -8.01
N ARG A 51 10.69 -3.59 -9.12
CA ARG A 51 11.20 -3.77 -10.46
C ARG A 51 10.54 -2.77 -11.41
N PRO A 52 11.32 -1.86 -12.03
CA PRO A 52 10.79 -0.91 -13.00
C PRO A 52 10.01 -1.59 -14.12
N HIS A 53 8.92 -0.95 -14.56
CA HIS A 53 8.06 -1.41 -15.67
C HIS A 53 7.40 -2.79 -15.45
N SER A 54 7.23 -3.24 -14.21
CA SER A 54 6.48 -4.46 -13.91
C SER A 54 5.01 -4.33 -14.23
N ILE A 55 4.44 -3.13 -14.06
CA ILE A 55 3.06 -2.82 -14.43
C ILE A 55 2.98 -1.48 -15.16
N ASN A 56 2.25 -1.45 -16.27
CA ASN A 56 1.91 -0.22 -16.96
C ASN A 56 0.82 0.55 -16.19
N LEU A 57 1.21 1.61 -15.46
CA LEU A 57 0.27 2.43 -14.69
C LEU A 57 -0.83 3.08 -15.53
N LYS A 58 -0.68 3.16 -16.86
CA LYS A 58 -1.74 3.66 -17.76
C LYS A 58 -2.90 2.69 -17.92
N GLU A 59 -2.69 1.41 -17.63
CA GLU A 59 -3.73 0.36 -17.67
C GLU A 59 -4.47 0.22 -16.34
N ILE A 60 -4.08 1.01 -15.34
CA ILE A 60 -4.66 0.98 -14.00
C ILE A 60 -5.47 2.25 -13.78
N ASN A 61 -6.66 2.10 -13.20
CA ASN A 61 -7.38 3.24 -12.68
C ASN A 61 -6.69 3.73 -11.38
N LEU A 62 -5.87 4.78 -11.48
CA LEU A 62 -5.14 5.36 -10.35
C LEU A 62 -6.04 6.08 -9.33
N ARG A 63 -7.29 6.34 -9.69
CA ARG A 63 -8.31 6.94 -8.83
C ARG A 63 -9.60 6.15 -8.97
N PRO A 64 -9.63 4.89 -8.50
CA PRO A 64 -10.87 4.14 -8.50
C PRO A 64 -11.85 4.85 -7.58
N GLN A 65 -12.87 5.46 -8.18
CA GLN A 65 -14.03 5.91 -7.44
C GLN A 65 -14.72 4.64 -6.97
N MET A 66 -14.57 4.31 -5.68
CA MET A 66 -15.46 3.32 -5.10
C MET A 66 -16.87 3.88 -5.19
N SER A 67 -17.72 3.23 -5.99
CA SER A 67 -19.17 3.35 -5.86
C SER A 67 -19.49 3.16 -4.38
N GLN A 68 -20.27 4.10 -3.82
CA GLN A 68 -20.84 3.94 -2.49
C GLN A 68 -21.66 2.66 -2.39
#